data_AF-A0A0K9PEK0-F1
#
_entry.id   AF-A0A0K9PEK0-F1
#
_cell.length_a   1.000
_cell.length_b   1.000
_cell.length_c   1.000
_cell.angle_alpha   90.00
_cell.angle_beta   90.00
_cell.angle_gamma   90.00
#
_symmetry.space_group_name_H-M   'P 1'
#
loop_
_entity.id
_entity.type
_entity.pdbx_description
1 polymer ?
#
loop_
_entity_poly.entity_id
_entity_poly.type
_entity_poly.pdbx_seq_one_letter_code
_entity_poly.pdbx_strand_id
1 'polypeptide(L)'
;MAGLGLGVKCRLAAVVVFSAWVGLAAFYGLSRPKTTGCLMTYMYPNYIPIPMPENVLMDKYGLFLYHEGWKTIDVNEHLKNLGGVPVRSLAAESSRAFEGGPPEPTFYKETSFSGGIDEIIEDVSLTNQYNKTLDWFAVDLEGEHSAMDGRILEEHTEYVVIAIHTILDHYKDSLEVRSKEGGDVSGNLPTNVILVGHSMGGFVARAAVIHPYLRKSVVETILTLSSPHQLPPLPLQPSLGYFFSQVNMEWKRGYEGRTNHAGHLVSAPKLSHVVIVSISGGVFDYQVL
;
A
#
# COMPACT_ATOMS: atom_id res chain seq x y z
N MET A 1 -6.24 -23.23 69.64
CA MET A 1 -6.61 -23.05 68.22
C MET A 1 -8.02 -22.47 68.16
N ALA A 2 -8.14 -21.14 68.05
CA ALA A 2 -9.44 -20.48 68.00
C ALA A 2 -10.06 -20.69 66.61
N GLY A 3 -11.15 -21.45 66.56
CA GLY A 3 -11.87 -21.71 65.31
C GLY A 3 -12.50 -20.43 64.76
N LEU A 4 -12.22 -20.11 63.50
CA LEU A 4 -12.87 -19.01 62.79
C LEU A 4 -14.40 -19.13 62.90
N GLY A 5 -15.05 -18.09 63.43
CA GLY A 5 -16.50 -18.05 63.61
C GLY A 5 -17.25 -18.22 62.29
N LEU A 6 -18.39 -18.90 62.33
CA LEU A 6 -19.19 -19.30 61.16
C LEU A 6 -19.47 -18.13 60.19
N GLY A 7 -19.71 -16.92 60.71
CA GLY A 7 -19.92 -15.72 59.90
C GLY A 7 -18.69 -15.25 59.10
N VAL A 8 -17.48 -15.46 59.61
CA VAL A 8 -16.23 -15.14 58.89
C VAL A 8 -16.00 -16.14 57.76
N LYS A 9 -16.33 -17.43 57.99
CA LYS A 9 -16.26 -18.48 56.97
C LYS A 9 -17.24 -18.22 55.82
N CYS A 10 -18.47 -17.78 56.13
CA CYS A 10 -19.46 -17.42 55.11
C CYS A 10 -19.03 -16.20 54.29
N ARG A 11 -18.44 -15.17 54.92
CA ARG A 11 -17.91 -13.99 54.20
C ARG A 11 -16.74 -14.35 53.29
N LEU A 12 -15.83 -15.21 53.75
CA LEU A 12 -14.70 -15.67 52.95
C LEU A 12 -15.18 -16.50 51.76
N ALA A 13 -16.15 -17.39 51.96
CA ALA A 13 -16.77 -18.17 50.89
C ALA A 13 -17.45 -17.27 49.84
N ALA A 14 -18.17 -16.23 50.27
CA ALA A 14 -18.81 -15.29 49.37
C ALA A 14 -17.82 -14.53 48.48
N VAL A 15 -16.68 -14.11 49.05
CA VAL A 15 -15.61 -13.42 48.29
C VAL A 15 -14.97 -14.36 47.27
N VAL A 16 -14.69 -15.61 47.64
CA VAL A 16 -14.13 -16.60 46.72
C VAL A 16 -15.08 -16.87 45.55
N VAL A 17 -16.37 -17.08 45.83
CA VAL A 17 -17.38 -17.31 44.79
C VAL A 17 -17.49 -16.09 43.87
N PHE A 18 -17.54 -14.87 44.41
CA PHE A 18 -17.60 -13.65 43.62
C PHE A 18 -16.36 -13.48 42.73
N SER A 19 -15.16 -13.73 43.26
CA SER A 19 -13.91 -13.63 42.50
C SER A 19 -13.83 -14.67 41.37
N ALA A 20 -14.29 -15.89 41.62
CA ALA A 20 -14.37 -16.94 40.61
C ALA A 20 -15.39 -16.58 39.52
N TRP A 21 -16.51 -15.97 39.90
CA TRP A 21 -17.54 -15.53 38.96
C TRP A 21 -17.07 -14.39 38.07
N VAL A 22 -16.37 -13.40 38.63
CA VAL A 22 -15.73 -12.31 37.86
C VAL A 22 -14.65 -12.87 36.93
N GLY A 23 -13.83 -13.81 37.41
CA GLY A 23 -12.81 -14.49 36.60
C GLY A 23 -13.43 -15.26 35.42
N LEU A 24 -14.52 -15.98 35.66
CA LEU A 24 -15.24 -16.72 34.63
C LEU A 24 -15.90 -15.77 33.62
N ALA A 25 -16.50 -14.66 34.06
CA ALA A 25 -17.10 -13.66 33.19
C ALA A 25 -16.04 -12.96 32.32
N ALA A 26 -14.88 -12.63 32.89
CA ALA A 26 -13.75 -12.06 32.16
C ALA A 26 -13.19 -13.05 31.13
N PHE A 27 -12.99 -14.31 31.54
CA PHE A 27 -12.56 -15.38 30.65
C PHE A 27 -13.56 -15.56 29.49
N TYR A 28 -14.86 -15.62 29.79
CA TYR A 28 -15.89 -15.76 28.76
C TYR A 28 -15.97 -14.54 27.83
N GLY A 29 -15.73 -13.32 28.34
CA GLY A 29 -15.63 -12.12 27.52
C GLY A 29 -14.42 -12.08 26.60
N LEU A 30 -13.27 -12.61 27.06
CA LEU A 30 -12.04 -12.77 26.28
C LEU A 30 -12.12 -13.93 25.28
N SER A 31 -12.83 -15.00 25.62
CA SER A 31 -13.00 -16.21 24.80
C SER A 31 -14.15 -16.14 23.82
N ARG A 32 -14.97 -15.07 23.83
CA ARG A 32 -15.97 -14.84 22.77
C ARG A 32 -15.20 -14.48 21.49
N PRO A 33 -15.18 -15.34 20.46
CA PRO A 33 -14.72 -14.89 19.16
C PRO A 33 -15.65 -13.76 18.75
N LYS A 34 -15.11 -12.54 18.60
CA LYS A 34 -15.84 -11.49 17.90
C LYS A 34 -16.16 -12.06 16.53
N THR A 35 -17.44 -12.12 16.18
CA THR A 35 -17.86 -12.44 14.82
C THR A 35 -17.24 -11.39 13.93
N THR A 36 -16.17 -11.77 13.23
CA THR A 36 -15.60 -10.97 12.16
C THR A 36 -16.70 -10.88 11.11
N GLY A 37 -17.32 -9.72 10.96
CA GLY A 37 -18.16 -9.40 9.81
C GLY A 37 -17.34 -9.27 8.53
N CYS A 38 -16.27 -10.08 8.39
CA CYS A 38 -15.42 -10.15 7.23
C CYS A 38 -16.21 -10.85 6.13
N LEU A 39 -16.87 -10.05 5.29
CA LEU A 39 -17.16 -10.48 3.94
C LEU A 39 -15.81 -10.66 3.24
N MET A 40 -15.56 -11.85 2.70
CA MET A 40 -14.37 -12.10 1.90
C MET A 40 -14.50 -11.26 0.62
N THR A 41 -13.56 -10.36 0.40
CA THR A 41 -13.42 -9.66 -0.88
C THR A 41 -12.59 -10.54 -1.80
N TYR A 42 -13.20 -10.99 -2.90
CA TYR A 42 -12.51 -11.73 -3.95
C TYR A 42 -12.06 -10.75 -5.04
N MET A 43 -10.86 -10.97 -5.56
CA MET A 43 -10.25 -10.18 -6.64
C MET A 43 -9.77 -11.13 -7.72
N TYR A 44 -9.91 -10.72 -8.98
CA TYR A 44 -9.42 -11.41 -10.17
C TYR A 44 -8.36 -10.53 -10.84
N PRO A 45 -7.13 -10.53 -10.31
CA PRO A 45 -6.08 -9.61 -10.75
C PRO A 45 -5.62 -9.96 -12.17
N ASN A 46 -5.57 -8.95 -13.03
CA ASN A 46 -4.94 -9.01 -14.34
C ASN A 46 -3.97 -7.84 -14.48
N TYR A 47 -2.84 -8.03 -15.15
CA TYR A 47 -1.79 -7.02 -15.25
C TYR A 47 -1.43 -6.75 -16.70
N ILE A 48 -1.45 -5.48 -17.06
CA ILE A 48 -1.13 -4.98 -18.39
C ILE A 48 0.27 -4.37 -18.34
N PRO A 49 1.27 -4.91 -19.06
CA PRO A 49 2.62 -4.35 -19.05
C PRO A 49 2.63 -2.96 -19.68
N ILE A 50 3.30 -2.02 -19.01
CA ILE A 50 3.49 -0.65 -19.49
C ILE A 50 4.87 -0.53 -20.11
N PRO A 51 4.98 -0.11 -21.39
CA PRO A 51 6.27 0.08 -22.02
C PRO A 51 7.02 1.23 -21.35
N MET A 52 8.31 0.99 -21.08
CA MET A 52 9.20 1.92 -20.41
C MET A 52 10.34 2.37 -21.36
N PRO A 53 10.89 3.60 -21.22
CA PRO A 53 11.89 4.14 -22.13
C PRO A 53 13.29 3.48 -22.00
N GLU A 54 13.77 2.87 -23.07
CA GLU A 54 15.02 2.06 -23.18
C GLU A 54 16.15 2.46 -22.22
N ASN A 55 16.42 1.64 -21.18
CA ASN A 55 17.58 1.74 -20.28
C ASN A 55 17.91 0.36 -19.65
N VAL A 56 19.15 0.14 -19.19
CA VAL A 56 19.62 -1.15 -18.62
C VAL A 56 18.85 -1.62 -17.37
N LEU A 57 18.31 -0.69 -16.58
CA LEU A 57 17.48 -1.02 -15.41
C LEU A 57 16.08 -1.56 -15.79
N MET A 58 15.71 -1.51 -17.07
CA MET A 58 14.36 -1.84 -17.56
C MET A 58 14.18 -3.29 -17.96
N ASP A 59 15.27 -3.97 -18.32
CA ASP A 59 15.23 -5.41 -18.58
C ASP A 59 15.06 -6.20 -17.28
N LYS A 60 15.31 -5.55 -16.13
CA LYS A 60 15.29 -6.14 -14.79
C LYS A 60 13.96 -5.96 -14.06
N TYR A 61 13.35 -4.79 -14.17
CA TYR A 61 12.15 -4.43 -13.39
C TYR A 61 10.96 -4.11 -14.30
N GLY A 62 9.75 -4.48 -13.85
CA GLY A 62 8.52 -4.32 -14.61
C GLY A 62 7.58 -3.25 -14.06
N LEU A 63 6.86 -2.56 -14.95
CA LEU A 63 5.74 -1.68 -14.62
C LEU A 63 4.46 -2.24 -15.24
N PHE A 64 3.42 -2.38 -14.43
CA PHE A 64 2.15 -2.97 -14.82
C PHE A 64 0.98 -2.08 -14.40
N LEU A 65 -0.09 -2.08 -15.19
CA LEU A 65 -1.38 -1.53 -14.83
C LEU A 65 -2.30 -2.69 -14.42
N TYR A 66 -2.84 -2.59 -13.21
CA TYR A 66 -3.82 -3.53 -12.67
C TYR A 66 -5.17 -3.35 -13.36
N HIS A 67 -5.80 -4.49 -13.67
CA HIS A 67 -7.14 -4.57 -14.19
C HIS A 67 -7.89 -5.71 -13.49
N GLU A 68 -9.16 -5.47 -13.14
CA GLU A 68 -10.02 -6.48 -12.54
C GLU A 68 -10.76 -7.27 -13.62
N GLY A 69 -10.60 -8.59 -13.66
CA GLY A 69 -11.45 -9.48 -14.45
C GLY A 69 -10.72 -10.35 -15.47
N TRP A 70 -11.48 -11.33 -15.98
CA TRP A 70 -11.01 -12.44 -16.82
C TRP A 70 -11.17 -12.20 -18.33
N LYS A 71 -11.66 -11.03 -18.74
CA LYS A 71 -11.93 -10.73 -20.14
C LYS A 71 -10.63 -10.30 -20.86
N THR A 72 -10.45 -10.73 -22.10
CA THR A 72 -9.35 -10.27 -22.96
C THR A 72 -9.54 -8.78 -23.25
N ILE A 73 -8.60 -7.95 -22.79
CA ILE A 73 -8.64 -6.49 -22.95
C ILE A 73 -7.74 -6.11 -24.12
N ASP A 74 -8.19 -5.18 -24.93
CA ASP A 74 -7.28 -4.47 -25.84
C ASP A 74 -6.43 -3.50 -25.00
N VAL A 75 -5.18 -3.90 -24.77
CA VAL A 75 -4.18 -3.14 -24.02
C VAL A 75 -4.07 -1.71 -24.54
N ASN A 76 -4.08 -1.51 -25.85
CA ASN A 76 -3.92 -0.19 -26.44
C ASN A 76 -5.15 0.68 -26.21
N GLU A 77 -6.34 0.11 -26.30
CA GLU A 77 -7.58 0.83 -26.01
C GLU A 77 -7.66 1.22 -24.52
N HIS A 78 -7.21 0.35 -23.62
CA HIS A 78 -7.23 0.64 -22.18
C HIS A 78 -6.24 1.75 -21.80
N LEU A 79 -5.03 1.73 -22.36
CA LEU A 79 -4.04 2.79 -22.16
C LEU A 79 -4.47 4.13 -22.77
N LYS A 80 -5.25 4.12 -23.86
CA LYS A 80 -5.87 5.31 -24.44
C LYS A 80 -6.98 5.93 -23.59
N ASN A 81 -7.55 5.15 -22.66
CA ASN A 81 -8.70 5.57 -21.84
C ASN A 81 -8.33 5.79 -20.37
N LEU A 82 -7.08 6.16 -20.08
CA LEU A 82 -6.66 6.54 -18.72
C LEU A 82 -7.34 7.86 -18.31
N GLY A 83 -8.01 7.83 -17.17
CA GLY A 83 -8.79 8.98 -16.67
C GLY A 83 -8.84 9.10 -15.16
N GLY A 84 -8.32 8.09 -14.45
CA GLY A 84 -8.35 8.01 -13.01
C GLY A 84 -7.23 8.78 -12.32
N VAL A 85 -7.15 8.59 -11.00
CA VAL A 85 -6.00 9.03 -10.20
C VAL A 85 -4.99 7.89 -10.17
N PRO A 86 -3.74 8.12 -10.61
CA PRO A 86 -2.73 7.07 -10.59
C PRO A 86 -2.33 6.74 -9.14
N VAL A 87 -2.53 5.49 -8.76
CA VAL A 87 -2.05 4.93 -7.50
C VAL A 87 -1.00 3.88 -7.82
N ARG A 88 0.13 3.91 -7.15
CA ARG A 88 1.22 2.99 -7.42
C ARG A 88 1.57 2.13 -6.21
N SER A 89 1.45 0.82 -6.35
CA SER A 89 1.90 -0.15 -5.37
C SER A 89 3.37 -0.54 -5.56
N LEU A 90 4.14 -0.49 -4.48
CA LEU A 90 5.49 -1.02 -4.35
C LEU A 90 5.43 -2.23 -3.43
N ALA A 91 5.32 -3.41 -4.04
CA ALA A 91 5.38 -4.70 -3.36
C ALA A 91 6.47 -5.54 -4.02
N ALA A 92 7.22 -6.30 -3.23
CA ALA A 92 8.30 -7.14 -3.74
C ALA A 92 7.80 -8.35 -4.56
N GLU A 93 6.47 -8.56 -4.70
CA GLU A 93 5.90 -9.82 -5.21
C GLU A 93 4.95 -9.69 -6.41
N SER A 94 4.90 -8.55 -7.12
CA SER A 94 3.94 -8.42 -8.23
C SER A 94 4.25 -9.29 -9.46
N SER A 95 5.52 -9.67 -9.71
CA SER A 95 5.90 -10.63 -10.78
C SER A 95 5.18 -11.96 -10.66
N ARG A 96 5.17 -12.55 -9.45
CA ARG A 96 4.56 -13.87 -9.21
C ARG A 96 3.08 -13.90 -9.56
N ALA A 97 2.37 -12.79 -9.37
CA ALA A 97 0.97 -12.69 -9.72
C ALA A 97 0.74 -12.57 -11.25
N PHE A 98 1.73 -12.07 -12.01
CA PHE A 98 1.68 -11.99 -13.47
C PHE A 98 2.16 -13.28 -14.16
N GLU A 99 3.25 -13.88 -13.68
CA GLU A 99 3.81 -15.12 -14.25
C GLU A 99 3.11 -16.39 -13.76
N GLY A 100 2.42 -16.34 -12.62
CA GLY A 100 1.76 -17.48 -11.97
C GLY A 100 0.60 -18.10 -12.76
N GLY A 101 0.22 -17.51 -13.90
CA GLY A 101 -0.95 -17.93 -14.65
C GLY A 101 -2.25 -17.69 -13.85
N PRO A 102 -3.40 -18.18 -14.35
CA PRO A 102 -4.63 -18.12 -13.58
C PRO A 102 -4.42 -18.82 -12.23
N PRO A 103 -4.88 -18.23 -11.12
CA PRO A 103 -4.67 -18.78 -9.78
C PRO A 103 -5.11 -20.26 -9.70
N GLU A 104 -4.31 -21.10 -9.03
CA GLU A 104 -4.66 -22.52 -8.85
C GLU A 104 -5.99 -22.62 -8.07
N PRO A 105 -7.05 -23.25 -8.62
CA PRO A 105 -8.39 -23.28 -8.00
C PRO A 105 -8.42 -23.99 -6.64
N THR A 106 -7.35 -24.67 -6.25
CA THR A 106 -7.15 -25.38 -4.98
C THR A 106 -6.81 -24.45 -3.81
N PHE A 107 -6.13 -23.32 -4.05
CA PHE A 107 -5.83 -22.30 -3.03
C PHE A 107 -7.01 -21.35 -2.79
N TYR A 108 -7.95 -21.31 -3.73
CA TYR A 108 -9.19 -20.57 -3.65
C TYR A 108 -10.31 -21.56 -3.43
N LYS A 109 -10.62 -21.86 -2.17
CA LYS A 109 -11.79 -22.68 -1.87
C LYS A 109 -13.03 -21.94 -2.35
N GLU A 110 -13.51 -22.29 -3.54
CA GLU A 110 -14.84 -21.95 -4.00
C GLU A 110 -15.81 -22.46 -2.94
N THR A 111 -16.39 -21.55 -2.17
CA THR A 111 -17.69 -21.85 -1.59
C THR A 111 -18.63 -22.02 -2.78
N SER A 112 -19.25 -23.19 -2.91
CA SER A 112 -20.33 -23.42 -3.88
C SER A 112 -21.48 -22.46 -3.59
N PHE A 113 -21.35 -21.22 -4.05
CA PHE A 113 -22.43 -20.25 -4.11
C PHE A 113 -23.06 -20.38 -5.50
N SER A 114 -23.55 -21.60 -5.77
CA SER A 114 -24.41 -21.90 -6.92
C SER A 114 -25.86 -21.49 -6.62
N GLY A 115 -26.05 -20.25 -6.17
CA GLY A 115 -27.33 -19.73 -5.75
C GLY A 115 -27.40 -18.22 -5.86
N GLY A 116 -27.88 -17.73 -7.00
CA GLY A 116 -28.50 -16.40 -7.11
C GLY A 116 -27.57 -15.21 -6.98
N ILE A 117 -26.65 -15.04 -7.94
CA ILE A 117 -25.99 -13.73 -8.16
C ILE A 117 -27.02 -12.66 -8.57
N ASP A 118 -28.17 -13.05 -9.11
CA ASP A 118 -29.21 -12.11 -9.54
C ASP A 118 -30.02 -11.49 -8.38
N GLU A 119 -30.05 -12.11 -7.19
CA GLU A 119 -30.93 -11.65 -6.09
C GLU A 119 -30.22 -10.73 -5.06
N ILE A 120 -28.89 -10.74 -5.00
CA ILE A 120 -28.11 -9.91 -4.05
C ILE A 120 -27.60 -8.61 -4.72
N ILE A 121 -27.49 -8.58 -6.05
CA ILE A 121 -27.01 -7.39 -6.78
C ILE A 121 -28.05 -6.27 -6.82
N GLU A 122 -29.34 -6.54 -6.63
CA GLU A 122 -30.38 -5.49 -6.64
C GLU A 122 -30.33 -4.54 -5.42
N ASP A 123 -29.79 -4.95 -4.27
CA ASP A 123 -29.86 -4.14 -3.03
C ASP A 123 -28.57 -3.38 -2.68
N VAL A 124 -27.48 -3.58 -3.44
CA VAL A 124 -26.28 -2.74 -3.32
C VAL A 124 -26.15 -1.89 -4.57
N SER A 125 -27.03 -0.89 -4.67
CA SER A 125 -26.76 0.28 -5.51
C SER A 125 -25.54 1.00 -4.94
N LEU A 126 -24.34 0.53 -5.29
CA LEU A 126 -23.11 1.30 -5.18
C LEU A 126 -23.21 2.42 -6.21
N THR A 127 -24.04 3.42 -5.94
CA THR A 127 -23.95 4.72 -6.60
C THR A 127 -22.50 5.12 -6.53
N ASN A 128 -21.82 5.13 -7.67
CA ASN A 128 -20.41 5.47 -7.78
C ASN A 128 -20.30 6.96 -7.41
N GLN A 129 -20.15 7.23 -6.11
CA GLN A 129 -20.21 8.58 -5.54
C GLN A 129 -18.98 9.42 -5.93
N TYR A 130 -18.01 8.79 -6.59
CA TYR A 130 -16.74 9.38 -6.96
C TYR A 130 -16.71 9.68 -8.45
N ASN A 131 -16.46 10.95 -8.78
CA ASN A 131 -16.36 11.43 -10.17
C ASN A 131 -15.14 10.89 -10.93
N LYS A 132 -14.18 10.25 -10.24
CA LYS A 132 -12.98 9.67 -10.83
C LYS A 132 -12.66 8.32 -10.21
N THR A 133 -12.29 7.37 -11.05
CA THR A 133 -11.76 6.05 -10.65
C THR A 133 -10.30 6.15 -10.24
N LEU A 134 -9.79 5.15 -9.55
CA LEU A 134 -8.35 5.00 -9.27
C LEU A 134 -7.78 4.03 -10.30
N ASP A 135 -6.68 4.43 -10.96
CA ASP A 135 -5.97 3.55 -11.88
C ASP A 135 -4.73 3.04 -11.13
N TRP A 136 -4.68 1.73 -10.91
CA TRP A 136 -3.71 1.11 -10.01
C TRP A 136 -2.52 0.54 -10.78
N PHE A 137 -1.34 1.09 -10.57
CA PHE A 137 -0.09 0.62 -11.16
C PHE A 137 0.67 -0.23 -10.15
N ALA A 138 1.19 -1.37 -10.58
CA ALA A 138 2.07 -2.21 -9.80
C ALA A 138 3.49 -2.14 -10.39
N VAL A 139 4.50 -2.05 -9.53
CA VAL A 139 5.88 -2.19 -9.95
C VAL A 139 6.48 -3.44 -9.37
N ASP A 140 7.08 -4.19 -10.28
CA ASP A 140 7.77 -5.44 -10.03
C ASP A 140 9.27 -5.18 -9.94
N LEU A 141 9.82 -5.48 -8.77
CA LEU A 141 11.23 -5.28 -8.44
C LEU A 141 11.96 -6.64 -8.34
N GLU A 142 11.50 -7.61 -9.13
CA GLU A 142 12.09 -8.95 -9.32
C GLU A 142 12.24 -9.79 -8.03
N GLY A 143 11.51 -9.43 -6.96
CA GLY A 143 11.61 -10.11 -5.67
C GLY A 143 13.01 -10.15 -5.07
N GLU A 144 13.93 -9.29 -5.55
CA GLU A 144 15.29 -9.27 -5.03
C GLU A 144 15.27 -9.03 -3.52
N HIS A 145 16.25 -9.61 -2.82
CA HIS A 145 16.43 -9.44 -1.39
C HIS A 145 16.89 -8.02 -1.03
N SER A 146 16.17 -7.00 -1.50
CA SER A 146 16.21 -5.58 -1.15
C SER A 146 16.30 -5.31 0.35
N ALA A 147 15.83 -6.26 1.15
CA ALA A 147 15.95 -6.24 2.61
C ALA A 147 17.39 -6.47 3.11
N MET A 148 18.35 -6.77 2.24
CA MET A 148 19.71 -7.21 2.61
C MET A 148 20.83 -6.29 2.13
N ASP A 149 20.62 -5.47 1.09
CA ASP A 149 21.64 -4.54 0.56
C ASP A 149 21.02 -3.16 0.25
N GLY A 150 21.68 -2.10 0.74
CA GLY A 150 21.31 -0.71 0.45
C GLY A 150 21.44 -0.34 -1.03
N ARG A 151 22.38 -0.94 -1.76
CA ARG A 151 22.56 -0.66 -3.20
C ARG A 151 21.34 -1.08 -4.02
N ILE A 152 20.74 -2.23 -3.69
CA ILE A 152 19.51 -2.70 -4.34
C ILE A 152 18.36 -1.72 -4.07
N LEU A 153 18.26 -1.18 -2.85
CA LEU A 153 17.24 -0.18 -2.53
C LEU A 153 17.45 1.15 -3.25
N GLU A 154 18.70 1.54 -3.50
CA GLU A 154 19.04 2.70 -4.35
C GLU A 154 18.56 2.46 -5.78
N GLU A 155 18.87 1.31 -6.38
CA GLU A 155 18.41 0.94 -7.72
C GLU A 155 16.87 0.87 -7.81
N HIS A 156 16.22 0.31 -6.79
CA HIS A 156 14.75 0.30 -6.69
C HIS A 156 14.19 1.72 -6.63
N THR A 157 14.85 2.61 -5.89
CA THR A 157 14.46 4.02 -5.79
C THR A 157 14.56 4.72 -7.15
N GLU A 158 15.66 4.50 -7.88
CA GLU A 158 15.86 5.05 -9.22
C GLU A 158 14.78 4.56 -10.20
N TYR A 159 14.53 3.25 -10.24
CA TYR A 159 13.48 2.68 -11.07
C TYR A 159 12.11 3.26 -10.70
N VAL A 160 11.85 3.48 -9.41
CA VAL A 160 10.61 4.09 -8.93
C VAL A 160 10.45 5.51 -9.43
N VAL A 161 11.49 6.32 -9.41
CA VAL A 161 11.41 7.68 -9.94
C VAL A 161 11.10 7.68 -11.43
N ILE A 162 11.74 6.80 -12.20
CA ILE A 162 11.50 6.66 -13.64
C ILE A 162 10.05 6.23 -13.89
N ALA A 163 9.55 5.20 -13.19
CA ALA A 163 8.18 4.72 -13.35
C ALA A 163 7.13 5.77 -13.00
N ILE A 164 7.35 6.63 -11.99
CA ILE A 164 6.45 7.77 -11.72
C ILE A 164 6.38 8.70 -12.93
N HIS A 165 7.51 8.96 -13.58
CA HIS A 165 7.55 9.82 -14.75
C HIS A 165 6.86 9.18 -15.95
N THR A 166 7.14 7.90 -16.20
CA THR A 166 6.48 7.13 -17.25
C THR A 166 4.97 7.10 -17.07
N ILE A 167 4.44 6.85 -15.87
CA ILE A 167 2.99 6.89 -15.61
C ILE A 167 2.41 8.24 -16.01
N LEU A 168 2.94 9.34 -15.48
CA LEU A 168 2.42 10.68 -15.75
C LEU A 168 2.53 11.08 -17.24
N ASP A 169 3.55 10.59 -17.93
CA ASP A 169 3.74 10.87 -19.35
C ASP A 169 2.76 10.02 -20.20
N HIS A 170 2.46 8.77 -19.83
CA HIS A 170 1.38 7.97 -20.44
C HIS A 170 0.01 8.64 -20.34
N TYR A 171 -0.30 9.28 -19.21
CA TYR A 171 -1.55 10.05 -19.08
C TYR A 171 -1.60 11.26 -20.03
N LYS A 172 -0.46 11.90 -20.32
CA LYS A 172 -0.39 12.99 -21.30
C LYS A 172 -0.63 12.45 -22.70
N ASP A 173 0.08 11.40 -23.08
CA ASP A 173 -0.04 10.78 -24.40
C ASP A 173 -1.47 10.29 -24.65
N SER A 174 -2.08 9.66 -23.63
CA SER A 174 -3.47 9.22 -23.63
C SER A 174 -4.47 10.37 -23.84
N LEU A 175 -4.26 11.51 -23.18
CA LEU A 175 -5.07 12.72 -23.37
C LEU A 175 -4.88 13.32 -24.77
N GLU A 176 -3.64 13.39 -25.27
CA GLU A 176 -3.35 13.92 -26.61
C GLU A 176 -3.99 13.08 -27.72
N VAL A 177 -3.95 11.75 -27.61
CA VAL A 177 -4.59 10.84 -28.57
C VAL A 177 -6.10 11.04 -28.59
N ARG A 178 -6.76 11.06 -27.42
CA ARG A 178 -8.21 11.31 -27.32
C ARG A 178 -8.62 12.67 -27.87
N SER A 179 -7.80 13.70 -27.61
CA SER A 179 -8.04 15.06 -28.11
C SER A 179 -7.97 15.13 -29.64
N LYS A 180 -7.06 14.37 -30.26
CA LYS A 180 -6.94 14.28 -31.73
C LYS A 180 -8.07 13.46 -32.37
N GLU A 181 -8.59 12.46 -31.67
CA GLU A 181 -9.68 11.59 -32.14
C GLU A 181 -11.09 12.18 -31.87
N GLY A 182 -11.18 13.40 -31.32
CA GLY A 182 -12.46 14.07 -31.05
C GLY A 182 -13.22 13.54 -29.83
N GLY A 183 -12.54 12.81 -28.95
CA GLY A 183 -13.08 12.32 -27.69
C GLY A 183 -13.28 13.44 -26.66
N ASP A 184 -14.04 13.14 -25.61
CA ASP A 184 -14.32 14.10 -24.52
C ASP A 184 -13.01 14.53 -23.81
N VAL A 185 -12.64 15.80 -23.98
CA VAL A 185 -11.42 16.42 -23.40
C VAL A 185 -11.68 16.93 -21.97
N SER A 186 -12.85 16.66 -21.38
CA SER A 186 -13.24 17.19 -20.07
C SER A 186 -12.46 16.60 -18.87
N GLY A 187 -11.37 15.85 -19.10
CA GLY A 187 -10.53 15.27 -18.06
C GLY A 187 -9.29 16.11 -17.74
N ASN A 188 -9.17 16.63 -16.52
CA ASN A 188 -7.90 17.18 -16.02
C ASN A 188 -6.83 16.09 -16.00
N LEU A 189 -5.67 16.39 -16.60
CA LEU A 189 -4.46 15.58 -16.55
C LEU A 189 -3.98 15.46 -15.09
N PRO A 190 -3.75 14.24 -14.56
CA PRO A 190 -3.17 14.09 -13.23
C PRO A 190 -1.75 14.65 -13.20
N THR A 191 -1.46 15.45 -12.18
CA THR A 191 -0.13 16.04 -11.95
C THR A 191 0.65 15.32 -10.87
N ASN A 192 -0.03 14.50 -10.06
CA ASN A 192 0.50 13.78 -8.91
C ASN A 192 0.15 12.28 -8.98
N VAL A 193 0.95 11.47 -8.29
CA VAL A 193 0.77 10.02 -8.10
C VAL A 193 0.73 9.73 -6.61
N ILE A 194 -0.19 8.87 -6.19
CA ILE A 194 -0.22 8.35 -4.82
C ILE A 194 0.70 7.14 -4.74
N LEU A 195 1.72 7.18 -3.88
CA LEU A 195 2.59 6.04 -3.66
C LEU A 195 2.04 5.17 -2.52
N VAL A 196 1.86 3.89 -2.77
CA VAL A 196 1.50 2.87 -1.78
C VAL A 196 2.67 1.90 -1.71
N GLY A 197 3.27 1.73 -0.55
CA GLY A 197 4.40 0.81 -0.40
C GLY A 197 4.19 -0.15 0.76
N HIS A 198 4.41 -1.43 0.50
CA HIS A 198 4.32 -2.48 1.51
C HIS A 198 5.71 -2.90 1.98
N SER A 199 5.89 -3.09 3.29
CA SER A 199 7.17 -3.49 3.89
C SER A 199 8.30 -2.57 3.40
N MET A 200 9.37 -3.14 2.81
CA MET A 200 10.48 -2.38 2.22
C MET A 200 10.06 -1.45 1.08
N GLY A 201 9.00 -1.75 0.34
CA GLY A 201 8.46 -0.88 -0.71
C GLY A 201 7.99 0.48 -0.18
N GLY A 202 7.47 0.54 1.06
CA GLY A 202 7.14 1.83 1.69
C GLY A 202 8.36 2.64 2.08
N PHE A 203 9.48 1.98 2.37
CA PHE A 203 10.76 2.66 2.56
C PHE A 203 11.31 3.21 1.23
N VAL A 204 11.23 2.42 0.16
CA VAL A 204 11.59 2.86 -1.20
C VAL A 204 10.72 4.03 -1.65
N ALA A 205 9.41 4.03 -1.36
CA ALA A 205 8.53 5.17 -1.65
C ALA A 205 9.05 6.46 -0.99
N ARG A 206 9.49 6.37 0.27
CA ARG A 206 10.08 7.52 0.97
C ARG A 206 11.39 7.97 0.35
N ALA A 207 12.24 7.04 -0.06
CA ALA A 207 13.49 7.37 -0.74
C ALA A 207 13.24 8.07 -2.10
N ALA A 208 12.22 7.63 -2.85
CA ALA A 208 11.88 8.20 -4.15
C ALA A 208 11.48 9.69 -4.06
N VAL A 209 10.75 10.08 -3.01
CA VAL A 209 10.30 11.47 -2.83
C VAL A 209 11.44 12.48 -2.61
N ILE A 210 12.53 12.05 -1.97
CA ILE A 210 13.69 12.91 -1.75
C ILE A 210 14.71 12.86 -2.89
N HIS A 211 14.50 11.98 -3.88
CA HIS A 211 15.40 11.74 -4.97
C HIS A 211 15.63 13.00 -5.82
N PRO A 212 16.87 13.33 -6.23
CA PRO A 212 17.19 14.59 -6.91
C PRO A 212 16.53 14.72 -8.29
N TYR A 213 16.30 13.59 -8.98
CA TYR A 213 15.69 13.59 -10.32
C TYR A 213 14.16 13.57 -10.30
N LEU A 214 13.51 13.47 -9.13
CA LEU A 214 12.05 13.50 -9.06
C LEU A 214 11.54 14.92 -9.36
N ARG A 215 10.69 15.05 -10.38
CA ARG A 215 9.92 16.27 -10.67
C ARG A 215 9.20 16.77 -9.40
N LYS A 216 9.18 18.09 -9.18
CA LYS A 216 8.54 18.69 -7.98
C LYS A 216 7.03 18.42 -7.97
N SER A 217 6.46 18.20 -6.79
CA SER A 217 5.01 18.05 -6.56
C SER A 217 4.33 16.90 -7.33
N VAL A 218 5.11 15.94 -7.83
CA VAL A 218 4.55 14.74 -8.50
C VAL A 218 4.13 13.65 -7.52
N VAL A 219 4.54 13.74 -6.25
CA VAL A 219 4.09 12.86 -5.18
C VAL A 219 3.73 13.72 -3.99
N GLU A 220 2.48 13.66 -3.58
CA GLU A 220 1.94 14.42 -2.44
C GLU A 220 1.45 13.50 -1.33
N THR A 221 1.11 12.25 -1.65
CA THR A 221 0.61 11.27 -0.69
C THR A 221 1.42 9.98 -0.79
N ILE A 222 1.90 9.52 0.37
CA ILE A 222 2.52 8.22 0.54
C ILE A 222 1.72 7.44 1.58
N LEU A 223 1.27 6.25 1.21
CA LEU A 223 0.68 5.27 2.10
C LEU A 223 1.69 4.14 2.31
N THR A 224 2.08 3.89 3.55
CA THR A 224 3.00 2.79 3.87
C THR A 224 2.29 1.73 4.70
N LEU A 225 2.44 0.47 4.29
CA LEU A 225 1.79 -0.69 4.90
C LEU A 225 2.87 -1.56 5.54
N SER A 226 2.85 -1.71 6.87
CA SER A 226 3.82 -2.53 7.62
C SER A 226 5.29 -2.22 7.28
N SER A 227 5.59 -0.95 7.01
CA SER A 227 6.91 -0.53 6.52
C SER A 227 7.87 -0.11 7.64
N PRO A 228 9.14 -0.54 7.58
CA PRO A 228 10.17 -0.06 8.50
C PRO A 228 10.59 1.36 8.13
N HIS A 229 10.33 2.33 9.01
CA HIS A 229 10.67 3.74 8.72
C HIS A 229 12.03 4.18 9.28
N GLN A 230 12.39 3.71 10.47
CA GLN A 230 13.55 4.24 11.22
C GLN A 230 14.82 3.44 10.97
N LEU A 231 14.72 2.12 11.00
CA LEU A 231 15.83 1.19 10.91
C LEU A 231 15.44 0.01 10.03
N PRO A 232 16.41 -0.62 9.33
CA PRO A 232 16.14 -1.82 8.56
C PRO A 232 15.69 -2.96 9.50
N PRO A 233 14.78 -3.85 9.08
CA PRO A 233 14.33 -4.98 9.89
C PRO A 233 15.49 -5.91 10.29
N LEU A 234 16.47 -6.06 9.38
CA LEU A 234 17.65 -6.88 9.59
C LEU A 234 18.88 -6.17 8.99
N PRO A 235 19.72 -5.51 9.81
CA PRO A 235 20.92 -4.82 9.32
C PRO A 235 22.06 -5.82 9.04
N LEU A 236 21.90 -6.66 8.00
CA LEU A 236 22.93 -7.64 7.61
C LEU A 236 24.19 -6.97 7.02
N GLN A 237 24.01 -5.81 6.38
CA GLN A 237 25.08 -5.08 5.73
C GLN A 237 25.10 -3.60 6.18
N PRO A 238 26.30 -3.00 6.35
CA PRO A 238 26.42 -1.58 6.66
C PRO A 238 25.80 -0.65 5.60
N SER A 239 25.82 -1.05 4.31
CA SER A 239 25.23 -0.30 3.20
C SER A 239 23.74 -0.01 3.45
N LEU A 240 23.01 -1.01 3.93
CA LEU A 240 21.59 -0.90 4.24
C LEU A 240 21.33 0.11 5.37
N GLY A 241 22.08 0.03 6.46
CA GLY A 241 21.98 1.00 7.56
C GLY A 241 22.33 2.42 7.15
N TYR A 242 23.35 2.57 6.29
CA TYR A 242 23.76 3.86 5.74
C TYR A 242 22.64 4.48 4.88
N PHE A 243 22.05 3.70 3.98
CA PHE A 243 20.94 4.15 3.15
C PHE A 243 19.73 4.59 4.02
N PHE A 244 19.38 3.81 5.05
CA PHE A 244 18.32 4.19 5.99
C PHE A 244 18.59 5.53 6.69
N SER A 245 19.82 5.71 7.17
CA SER A 245 20.25 6.94 7.83
C SER A 245 20.21 8.14 6.89
N GLN A 246 20.69 7.96 5.65
CA GLN A 246 20.72 9.00 4.63
C GLN A 246 19.30 9.49 4.30
N VAL A 247 18.39 8.57 3.99
CA VAL A 247 16.98 8.91 3.69
C VAL A 247 16.35 9.62 4.88
N ASN A 248 16.50 9.08 6.10
CA ASN A 248 15.92 9.70 7.29
C ASN A 248 16.48 11.10 7.57
N MET A 249 17.76 11.35 7.30
CA MET A 249 18.38 12.66 7.43
C MET A 249 17.82 13.66 6.41
N GLU A 250 17.67 13.25 5.15
CA GLU A 250 17.08 14.10 4.10
C GLU A 250 15.61 14.41 4.37
N TRP A 251 14.85 13.45 4.93
CA TRP A 251 13.48 13.69 5.38
C TRP A 251 13.40 14.70 6.53
N LYS A 252 14.30 14.61 7.53
CA LYS A 252 14.39 15.60 8.61
C LYS A 252 14.69 16.99 8.06
N ARG A 253 15.73 17.11 7.22
CA ARG A 253 16.10 18.36 6.53
C ARG A 253 14.97 18.90 5.64
N GLY A 254 14.19 18.01 5.03
CA GLY A 254 13.07 18.37 4.17
C GLY A 254 11.91 19.03 4.89
N TYR A 255 11.78 18.82 6.22
CA TYR A 255 10.80 19.50 7.09
C TYR A 255 11.41 20.64 7.91
N GLU A 256 12.74 20.75 7.98
CA GLU A 256 13.41 21.90 8.54
C GLU A 256 13.19 23.13 7.66
N GLY A 257 12.55 24.16 8.21
CA GLY A 257 12.40 25.45 7.54
C GLY A 257 13.75 26.15 7.41
N ARG A 258 14.07 26.70 6.23
CA ARG A 258 15.25 27.56 6.09
C ARG A 258 15.03 28.84 6.86
N THR A 259 15.80 29.05 7.92
CA THR A 259 15.81 30.29 8.71
C THR A 259 17.01 31.16 8.33
N ASN A 260 16.80 32.47 8.23
CA ASN A 260 17.89 33.43 8.11
C ASN A 260 18.63 33.56 9.46
N HIS A 261 19.81 34.18 9.46
CA HIS A 261 20.60 34.49 10.68
C HIS A 261 19.81 35.31 11.73
N ALA A 262 18.69 35.93 11.35
CA ALA A 262 17.77 36.65 12.22
C ALA A 262 16.56 35.83 12.71
N GLY A 263 16.51 34.52 12.46
CA GLY A 263 15.43 33.63 12.89
C GLY A 263 14.15 33.65 12.05
N HIS A 264 14.10 34.46 10.98
CA HIS A 264 12.95 34.51 10.06
C HIS A 264 12.95 33.36 9.05
N LEU A 265 11.78 32.74 8.84
CA LEU A 265 11.56 31.70 7.83
C LEU A 265 11.66 32.29 6.42
N VAL A 266 12.60 31.79 5.64
CA VAL A 266 12.97 32.31 4.30
C VAL A 266 12.23 31.58 3.19
N SER A 267 11.91 30.31 3.43
CA SER A 267 11.20 29.46 2.48
C SER A 267 10.51 28.33 3.23
N ALA A 268 9.34 27.92 2.74
CA ALA A 268 8.65 26.75 3.25
C ALA A 268 9.54 25.49 3.10
N PRO A 269 9.45 24.52 4.01
CA PRO A 269 10.20 23.28 3.92
C PRO A 269 9.94 22.54 2.61
N LYS A 270 10.97 21.87 2.06
CA LYS A 270 10.90 21.19 0.75
C LYS A 270 9.77 20.15 0.70
N LEU A 271 9.50 19.46 1.80
CA LEU A 271 8.52 18.37 1.90
C LEU A 271 7.20 18.78 2.55
N SER A 272 6.94 20.08 2.73
CA SER A 272 5.72 20.56 3.40
C SER A 272 4.42 20.20 2.70
N HIS A 273 4.49 19.82 1.42
CA HIS A 273 3.35 19.42 0.59
C HIS A 273 3.14 17.89 0.55
N VAL A 274 4.00 17.11 1.23
CA VAL A 274 3.94 15.64 1.22
C VAL A 274 3.38 15.14 2.54
N VAL A 275 2.35 14.30 2.46
CA VAL A 275 1.73 13.59 3.57
C VAL A 275 2.11 12.12 3.53
N ILE A 276 2.58 11.59 4.66
CA ILE A 276 2.79 10.15 4.85
C ILE A 276 1.72 9.63 5.82
N VAL A 277 0.99 8.61 5.39
CA VAL A 277 0.10 7.81 6.24
C VAL A 277 0.74 6.44 6.41
N SER A 278 0.98 6.04 7.66
CA SER A 278 1.54 4.73 7.97
C SER A 278 0.50 3.87 8.67
N ILE A 279 0.23 2.70 8.08
CA ILE A 279 -0.66 1.68 8.63
C ILE A 279 0.24 0.55 9.11
N SER A 280 0.38 0.45 10.43
CA SER A 280 1.00 -0.70 11.08
C SER A 280 -0.01 -1.83 11.18
N GLY A 281 0.42 -3.06 10.90
CA GLY A 281 -0.43 -4.24 11.08
C GLY A 281 -0.98 -4.37 12.51
N GLY A 282 -2.21 -4.86 12.63
CA GLY A 282 -2.89 -5.14 13.89
C GLY A 282 -2.75 -6.59 14.34
N VAL A 283 -3.33 -6.91 15.51
CA VAL A 283 -3.27 -8.25 16.14
C VAL A 283 -3.94 -9.35 15.28
N PHE A 284 -4.70 -8.98 14.25
CA PHE A 284 -5.40 -9.89 13.34
C PHE A 284 -4.83 -9.89 11.92
N ASP A 285 -3.78 -9.11 11.64
CA ASP A 285 -3.14 -9.08 10.33
C ASP A 285 -2.18 -10.26 10.21
N TYR A 286 -2.74 -11.43 9.92
CA TYR A 286 -1.98 -12.58 9.46
C TYR A 286 -1.78 -12.43 7.95
N GLN A 287 -0.60 -11.99 7.54
CA GLN A 287 -0.17 -12.17 6.16
C GLN A 287 0.05 -13.67 5.93
N VAL A 288 -0.81 -14.25 5.11
CA VAL A 288 -0.55 -15.58 4.53
C VAL A 288 0.59 -15.36 3.55
N LEU A 289 1.77 -15.85 3.93
CA LEU A 289 2.93 -16.05 3.05
C LEU A 289 2.67 -17.22 2.10
#